data_AF-A0A661H785-F1
#
_entry.id   AF-A0A661H785-F1
#
_cell.length_a   1.000
_cell.length_b   1.000
_cell.length_c   1.000
_cell.angle_alpha   90.00
_cell.angle_beta   90.00
_cell.angle_gamma   90.00
#
_symmetry.space_group_name_H-M   'P 1'
#
loop_
_entity.id
_entity.type
_entity.pdbx_description
1 polymer ?
#
loop_
_entity_poly.entity_id
_entity_poly.type
_entity_poly.pdbx_seq_one_letter_code
_entity_poly.pdbx_strand_id
1 'polypeptide(L)'
;MEGSKMTVQVIKSEKQYLEAMAQLDELMVMDLEPGSDEGNTLEVLSVLIEKYEGETVDLGPIDPIEAIKFRLDQEGKSNRSLIPYIGSASKVSEVLSGKRKLSLNMIRALHNHLGLSYEALMSEHRPTVELDIEWTAFPLKEMLERQLCPGYLKIGDVKEYAQECVENFFGDRFPGIQMSAHHKSSARTGRPMNKYSLAVWHELSLKLAEEITPKGEFDLGELDDAFFDELASLSIFEKGPLLAEELLSRKGIRVVHVPHFSKTYLDGAALILEKDNQAPVISLTGRHDRLDNYWYVLLHELVHVRKHLFANGDSRNAIYDDLDAAPGEDIEEEADAIALNTLVSEEASHYLRTATDAREVSALANEYNRSPAIYAGFLRNGRGNYRIFNNLIGRKEVSAMFDKL
;
A
#
# COMPACT_ATOMS: atom_id res chain seq x y z
N MET A 1 -49.94 -27.11 -7.32
CA MET A 1 -48.48 -26.96 -7.40
C MET A 1 -48.24 -25.99 -8.52
N GLU A 2 -48.05 -24.73 -8.15
CA GLU A 2 -47.86 -23.62 -9.08
C GLU A 2 -46.37 -23.65 -9.43
N GLY A 3 -46.04 -24.16 -10.63
CA GLY A 3 -44.65 -24.26 -11.08
C GLY A 3 -44.08 -22.85 -11.21
N SER A 4 -43.02 -22.57 -10.45
CA SER A 4 -42.32 -21.29 -10.51
C SER A 4 -41.85 -21.10 -11.95
N LYS A 5 -42.41 -20.10 -12.62
CA LYS A 5 -42.19 -19.85 -14.04
C LYS A 5 -40.82 -19.19 -14.16
N MET A 6 -39.78 -19.95 -14.53
CA MET A 6 -38.44 -19.39 -14.79
C MET A 6 -38.53 -18.30 -15.88
N THR A 7 -38.42 -17.04 -15.46
CA THR A 7 -38.28 -15.90 -16.37
C THR A 7 -36.82 -15.75 -16.79
N VAL A 8 -36.45 -16.43 -17.88
CA VAL A 8 -35.14 -16.28 -18.51
C VAL A 8 -35.05 -14.90 -19.16
N GLN A 9 -34.15 -14.04 -18.67
CA GLN A 9 -33.87 -12.72 -19.25
C GLN A 9 -32.45 -12.68 -19.82
N VAL A 10 -32.31 -12.19 -21.05
CA VAL A 10 -31.00 -12.01 -21.68
C VAL A 10 -30.30 -10.80 -21.05
N ILE A 11 -29.03 -10.97 -20.67
CA ILE A 11 -28.17 -9.91 -20.13
C ILE A 11 -27.83 -8.93 -21.26
N LYS A 12 -28.16 -7.64 -21.08
CA LYS A 12 -27.93 -6.59 -22.09
C LYS A 12 -27.24 -5.34 -21.54
N SER A 13 -26.95 -5.33 -20.24
CA SER A 13 -26.33 -4.20 -19.54
C SER A 13 -25.47 -4.69 -18.38
N GLU A 14 -24.47 -3.90 -18.01
CA GLU A 14 -23.53 -4.21 -16.92
C GLU A 14 -24.22 -4.46 -15.58
N LYS A 15 -25.29 -3.70 -15.28
CA LYS A 15 -26.10 -3.93 -14.08
C LYS A 15 -26.73 -5.34 -14.06
N GLN A 16 -27.27 -5.80 -15.18
CA GLN A 16 -27.86 -7.15 -15.29
C GLN A 16 -26.79 -8.25 -15.22
N TYR A 17 -25.57 -7.95 -15.67
CA TYR A 17 -24.43 -8.85 -15.56
C TYR A 17 -23.99 -9.02 -14.11
N LEU A 18 -23.83 -7.93 -13.36
CA LEU A 18 -23.49 -7.98 -11.93
C LEU A 18 -24.57 -8.68 -11.10
N GLU A 19 -25.84 -8.45 -11.42
CA GLU A 19 -26.97 -9.16 -10.79
C GLU A 19 -26.95 -10.67 -11.10
N ALA A 20 -26.60 -11.05 -12.34
CA ALA A 20 -26.47 -12.45 -12.74
C ALA A 20 -25.27 -13.15 -12.09
N MET A 21 -24.13 -12.45 -11.98
CA MET A 21 -22.92 -12.95 -11.29
C MET A 21 -23.17 -13.19 -9.80
N ALA A 22 -23.81 -12.24 -9.12
CA ALA A 22 -24.16 -12.41 -7.70
C ALA A 22 -25.10 -13.61 -7.49
N GLN A 23 -26.06 -13.84 -8.39
CA GLN A 23 -26.94 -15.01 -8.32
C GLN A 23 -26.20 -16.32 -8.64
N LEU A 24 -25.25 -16.30 -9.57
CA LEU A 24 -24.40 -17.45 -9.86
C LEU A 24 -23.55 -17.83 -8.64
N ASP A 25 -22.92 -16.84 -7.99
CA ASP A 25 -22.11 -17.04 -6.79
C ASP A 25 -22.93 -17.64 -5.64
N GLU A 26 -24.15 -17.11 -5.40
CA GLU A 26 -25.06 -17.66 -4.39
C GLU A 26 -25.41 -19.14 -4.66
N LEU A 27 -25.65 -19.50 -5.92
CA LEU A 27 -25.98 -20.87 -6.33
C LEU A 27 -24.77 -21.81 -6.29
N MET A 28 -23.55 -21.32 -6.54
CA MET A 28 -22.31 -22.12 -6.50
C MET A 28 -21.92 -22.56 -5.09
N VAL A 29 -22.36 -21.84 -4.05
CA VAL A 29 -22.08 -22.19 -2.64
C VAL A 29 -23.10 -23.21 -2.09
N MET A 30 -24.16 -23.51 -2.85
CA MET A 30 -25.17 -24.51 -2.48
C MET A 30 -24.78 -25.90 -3.02
N ASP A 31 -25.01 -26.95 -2.24
CA ASP A 31 -24.94 -28.34 -2.74
C ASP A 31 -26.18 -28.64 -3.61
N LEU A 32 -26.10 -28.26 -4.89
CA LEU A 32 -27.20 -28.43 -5.84
C LEU A 32 -27.24 -29.84 -6.43
N GLU A 33 -28.41 -30.48 -6.34
CA GLU A 33 -28.66 -31.76 -7.01
C GLU A 33 -28.75 -31.55 -8.53
N PRO A 34 -28.07 -32.37 -9.35
CA PRO A 34 -28.15 -32.30 -10.80
C PRO A 34 -29.61 -32.40 -11.30
N GLY A 35 -30.04 -31.41 -12.09
CA GLY A 35 -31.40 -31.33 -12.62
C GLY A 35 -32.45 -30.73 -11.68
N SER A 36 -32.05 -30.21 -10.51
CA SER A 36 -32.89 -29.34 -9.68
C SER A 36 -33.23 -28.03 -10.40
N ASP A 37 -34.29 -27.33 -9.96
CA ASP A 37 -34.66 -26.04 -10.54
C ASP A 37 -33.52 -25.01 -10.37
N GLU A 38 -32.85 -25.04 -9.22
CA GLU A 38 -31.67 -24.24 -8.89
C GLU A 38 -30.45 -24.63 -9.72
N GLY A 39 -30.18 -25.92 -9.92
CA GLY A 39 -29.11 -26.41 -10.79
C GLY A 39 -29.32 -26.03 -12.26
N ASN A 40 -30.56 -26.13 -12.74
CA ASN A 40 -30.92 -25.66 -14.09
C ASN A 40 -30.78 -24.13 -14.21
N THR A 41 -31.06 -23.38 -13.13
CA THR A 41 -30.88 -21.93 -13.10
C THR A 41 -29.39 -21.56 -13.16
N LEU A 42 -28.54 -22.27 -12.42
CA LEU A 42 -27.08 -22.12 -12.46
C LEU A 42 -26.54 -22.35 -13.89
N GLU A 43 -26.93 -23.43 -14.55
CA GLU A 43 -26.52 -23.73 -15.94
C GLU A 43 -27.00 -22.65 -16.93
N VAL A 44 -28.22 -22.14 -16.76
CA VAL A 44 -28.74 -21.08 -17.63
C VAL A 44 -28.00 -19.77 -17.39
N LEU A 45 -27.72 -19.41 -16.14
CA LEU A 45 -26.96 -18.20 -15.79
C LEU A 45 -25.54 -18.26 -16.34
N SER A 46 -24.85 -19.39 -16.22
CA SER A 46 -23.48 -19.54 -16.73
C SER A 46 -23.41 -19.30 -18.24
N VAL A 47 -24.36 -19.85 -19.01
CA VAL A 47 -24.42 -19.66 -20.47
C VAL A 47 -24.74 -18.20 -20.85
N LEU A 48 -25.61 -17.53 -20.09
CA LEU A 48 -25.98 -16.13 -20.36
C LEU A 48 -24.83 -15.17 -20.03
N ILE A 49 -24.11 -15.43 -18.94
CA ILE A 49 -22.91 -14.71 -18.51
C ILE A 49 -21.80 -14.90 -19.56
N GLU A 50 -21.48 -16.14 -19.92
CA GLU A 50 -20.47 -16.47 -20.95
C GLU A 50 -20.80 -15.80 -22.29
N LYS A 51 -22.07 -15.81 -22.70
CA LYS A 51 -22.50 -15.15 -23.94
C LYS A 51 -22.34 -13.62 -23.86
N TYR A 52 -22.72 -13.01 -22.73
CA TYR A 52 -22.58 -11.56 -22.55
C TYR A 52 -21.10 -11.15 -22.51
N GLU A 53 -20.26 -11.89 -21.79
CA GLU A 53 -18.81 -11.70 -21.77
C GLU A 53 -18.21 -11.85 -23.17
N GLY A 54 -18.58 -12.89 -23.92
CA GLY A 54 -18.09 -13.07 -25.30
C GLY A 54 -18.52 -11.98 -26.29
N GLU A 55 -19.63 -11.28 -26.02
CA GLU A 55 -20.13 -10.17 -26.85
C GLU A 55 -19.63 -8.78 -26.40
N THR A 56 -19.26 -8.61 -25.12
CA THR A 56 -18.88 -7.31 -24.53
C THR A 56 -17.40 -7.20 -24.12
N VAL A 57 -16.75 -8.34 -23.88
CA VAL A 57 -15.31 -8.42 -23.59
C VAL A 57 -14.61 -8.86 -24.88
N ASP A 58 -13.95 -7.90 -25.54
CA ASP A 58 -12.90 -8.24 -26.51
C ASP A 58 -11.75 -8.88 -25.71
N LEU A 59 -11.76 -10.22 -25.60
CA LEU A 59 -10.67 -10.98 -24.99
C LEU A 59 -9.33 -10.76 -25.70
N GLY A 60 -9.34 -10.08 -26.85
CA GLY A 60 -8.16 -9.68 -27.57
C GLY A 60 -7.38 -10.88 -28.10
N PRO A 61 -6.39 -10.65 -28.97
CA PRO A 61 -5.49 -11.70 -29.38
C PRO A 61 -4.66 -12.16 -28.16
N ILE A 62 -4.60 -13.48 -27.94
CA ILE A 62 -3.76 -14.09 -26.89
C ILE A 62 -2.32 -13.62 -27.09
N ASP A 63 -1.72 -13.08 -26.03
CA ASP A 63 -0.33 -12.63 -26.05
C ASP A 63 0.61 -13.85 -26.28
N PRO A 64 1.51 -13.81 -27.28
CA PRO A 64 2.46 -14.89 -27.53
C PRO A 64 3.28 -15.28 -26.30
N ILE A 65 3.64 -14.32 -25.45
CA ILE A 65 4.43 -14.55 -24.25
C ILE A 65 3.60 -15.28 -23.19
N GLU A 66 2.36 -14.84 -22.96
CA GLU A 66 1.46 -15.50 -22.02
C GLU A 66 1.09 -16.91 -22.48
N ALA A 67 0.91 -17.13 -23.78
CA ALA A 67 0.74 -18.47 -24.35
C ALA A 67 1.95 -19.39 -24.04
N ILE A 68 3.17 -18.86 -24.11
CA ILE A 68 4.39 -19.61 -23.77
C ILE A 68 4.45 -19.92 -22.27
N LYS A 69 4.22 -18.92 -21.40
CA LYS A 69 4.25 -19.10 -19.94
C LYS A 69 3.19 -20.08 -19.47
N PHE A 70 1.97 -19.93 -19.97
CA PHE A 70 0.86 -20.84 -19.66
C PHE A 70 1.19 -22.28 -20.07
N ARG A 71 1.79 -22.48 -21.23
CA ARG A 71 2.20 -23.83 -21.67
C ARG A 71 3.32 -24.42 -20.79
N LEU A 72 4.27 -23.60 -20.35
CA LEU A 72 5.32 -24.04 -19.44
C LEU A 72 4.76 -24.48 -18.09
N ASP A 73 3.80 -23.73 -17.55
CA ASP A 73 3.11 -24.04 -16.31
C ASP A 73 2.35 -25.37 -16.39
N GLN A 74 1.57 -25.57 -17.46
CA GLN A 74 0.86 -26.84 -17.72
C GLN A 74 1.79 -28.06 -17.83
N GLU A 75 3.02 -27.86 -18.30
CA GLU A 75 4.03 -28.91 -18.41
C GLU A 75 4.94 -29.02 -17.16
N GLY A 76 4.73 -28.17 -16.14
CA GLY A 76 5.58 -28.11 -14.94
C GLY A 76 7.03 -27.74 -15.23
N LYS A 77 7.27 -26.99 -16.31
CA LYS A 77 8.61 -26.66 -16.81
C LYS A 77 8.98 -25.23 -16.44
N SER A 78 10.22 -25.03 -16.00
CA SER A 78 10.76 -23.68 -15.78
C SER A 78 11.13 -22.99 -17.10
N ASN A 79 11.27 -21.66 -17.05
CA ASN A 79 11.72 -20.83 -18.18
C ASN A 79 13.05 -21.31 -18.79
N ARG A 80 13.93 -21.95 -17.99
CA ARG A 80 15.19 -22.55 -18.49
C ARG A 80 14.98 -23.60 -19.56
N SER A 81 13.82 -24.27 -19.57
CA SER A 81 13.48 -25.26 -20.60
C SER A 81 13.34 -24.66 -22.01
N LEU A 82 13.24 -23.33 -22.13
CA LEU A 82 13.18 -22.64 -23.42
C LEU A 82 14.55 -22.41 -24.08
N ILE A 83 15.65 -22.65 -23.36
CA ILE A 83 17.01 -22.45 -23.87
C ILE A 83 17.28 -23.19 -25.19
N PRO A 84 16.87 -24.46 -25.37
CA PRO A 84 17.04 -25.17 -26.64
C PRO A 84 16.26 -24.56 -27.81
N TYR A 85 15.17 -23.83 -27.54
CA TYR A 85 14.26 -23.32 -28.56
C TYR A 85 14.50 -21.84 -28.90
N ILE A 86 14.92 -21.06 -27.91
CA ILE A 86 15.08 -19.59 -28.01
C ILE A 86 16.57 -19.20 -28.02
N GLY A 87 17.44 -19.97 -27.37
CA GLY A 87 18.89 -19.74 -27.30
C GLY A 87 19.39 -19.56 -25.87
N SER A 88 20.33 -18.64 -25.64
CA SER A 88 20.89 -18.42 -24.30
C SER A 88 19.84 -18.01 -23.26
N ALA A 89 20.12 -18.21 -21.97
CA ALA A 89 19.25 -17.77 -20.87
C ALA A 89 18.92 -16.26 -20.93
N SER A 90 19.88 -15.43 -21.32
CA SER A 90 19.66 -14.00 -21.59
C SER A 90 18.61 -13.78 -22.68
N LYS A 91 18.68 -14.55 -23.76
CA LYS A 91 17.75 -14.45 -24.89
C LYS A 91 16.36 -14.98 -24.55
N VAL A 92 16.27 -16.02 -23.71
CA VAL A 92 15.00 -16.49 -23.14
C VAL A 92 14.37 -15.39 -22.29
N SER A 93 15.14 -14.77 -21.39
CA SER A 93 14.66 -13.67 -20.57
C SER A 93 14.19 -12.50 -21.41
N GLU A 94 14.99 -12.06 -22.40
CA GLU A 94 14.63 -10.97 -23.31
C GLU A 94 13.33 -11.23 -24.09
N VAL A 95 13.04 -12.49 -24.44
CA VAL A 95 11.82 -12.85 -25.17
C VAL A 95 10.63 -12.95 -24.22
N LEU A 96 10.78 -13.55 -23.04
CA LEU A 96 9.70 -13.63 -22.04
C LEU A 96 9.38 -12.29 -21.38
N SER A 97 10.32 -11.34 -21.45
CA SER A 97 10.17 -9.98 -20.98
C SER A 97 9.92 -8.99 -22.11
N GLY A 98 9.49 -9.43 -23.31
CA GLY A 98 9.12 -8.60 -24.47
C GLY A 98 10.18 -7.70 -25.12
N LYS A 99 11.35 -7.49 -24.47
CA LYS A 99 12.54 -6.78 -24.97
C LYS A 99 13.00 -7.26 -26.35
N ARG A 100 12.74 -8.53 -26.68
CA ARG A 100 13.04 -9.12 -28.00
C ARG A 100 11.80 -9.80 -28.56
N LYS A 101 11.36 -9.33 -29.74
CA LYS A 101 10.33 -10.02 -30.53
C LYS A 101 10.77 -11.44 -30.90
N LEU A 102 9.82 -12.37 -30.87
CA LEU A 102 10.01 -13.72 -31.39
C LEU A 102 10.41 -13.65 -32.88
N SER A 103 11.52 -14.31 -33.21
CA SER A 103 11.90 -14.52 -34.60
C SER A 103 11.09 -15.67 -35.21
N LEU A 104 10.94 -15.70 -36.54
CA LEU A 104 10.29 -16.82 -37.24
C LEU A 104 10.89 -18.20 -36.89
N ASN A 105 12.19 -18.27 -36.60
CA ASN A 105 12.84 -19.51 -36.18
C ASN A 105 12.43 -19.92 -34.76
N MET A 106 12.29 -18.95 -33.84
CA MET A 106 11.77 -19.20 -32.49
C MET A 106 10.31 -19.64 -32.53
N ILE A 107 9.47 -18.96 -33.33
CA ILE A 107 8.06 -19.31 -33.52
C ILE A 107 7.93 -20.77 -34.00
N ARG A 108 8.72 -21.17 -35.00
CA ARG A 108 8.74 -22.56 -35.49
C ARG A 108 9.23 -23.54 -34.41
N ALA A 109 10.25 -23.18 -33.64
CA ALA A 109 10.77 -24.03 -32.58
C ALA A 109 9.74 -24.23 -31.46
N LEU A 110 9.08 -23.16 -31.03
CA LEU A 110 8.02 -23.17 -30.01
C LEU A 110 6.79 -23.94 -30.49
N HIS A 111 6.34 -23.74 -31.74
CA HIS A 111 5.26 -24.53 -32.32
C HIS A 111 5.59 -26.03 -32.33
N ASN A 112 6.78 -26.39 -32.81
CA ASN A 112 7.13 -27.80 -33.00
C ASN A 112 7.41 -28.55 -31.69
N HIS A 113 7.89 -27.87 -30.64
CA HIS A 113 8.35 -28.53 -29.41
C HIS A 113 7.46 -28.26 -28.19
N LEU A 114 6.74 -27.14 -28.16
CA LEU A 114 5.77 -26.79 -27.12
C LEU A 114 4.33 -26.84 -27.63
N GLY A 115 4.09 -27.22 -28.89
CA GLY A 115 2.74 -27.42 -29.44
C GLY A 115 1.86 -26.18 -29.45
N LEU A 116 2.45 -24.98 -29.43
CA LEU A 116 1.76 -23.70 -29.49
C LEU A 116 1.31 -23.40 -30.92
N SER A 117 0.09 -22.92 -31.13
CA SER A 117 -0.40 -22.60 -32.48
C SER A 117 0.36 -21.42 -33.09
N TYR A 118 0.52 -21.40 -34.41
CA TYR A 118 1.12 -20.26 -35.10
C TYR A 118 0.33 -18.98 -34.87
N GLU A 119 -0.99 -19.07 -34.79
CA GLU A 119 -1.88 -17.94 -34.51
C GLU A 119 -1.59 -17.31 -33.14
N ALA A 120 -1.42 -18.12 -32.09
CA ALA A 120 -1.05 -17.64 -30.76
C ALA A 120 0.36 -17.05 -30.68
N LEU A 121 1.27 -17.46 -31.57
CA LEU A 121 2.66 -16.98 -31.59
C LEU A 121 2.91 -15.80 -32.55
N MET A 122 1.94 -15.51 -33.44
CA MET A 122 2.03 -14.49 -34.48
C MET A 122 1.13 -13.27 -34.20
N SER A 123 0.30 -13.32 -33.16
CA SER A 123 -0.43 -12.14 -32.69
C SER A 123 0.53 -11.00 -32.36
N GLU A 124 0.14 -9.77 -32.69
CA GLU A 124 0.90 -8.59 -32.24
C GLU A 124 0.81 -8.54 -30.73
N HIS A 125 1.97 -8.63 -30.07
CA HIS A 125 2.11 -8.39 -28.64
C HIS A 125 1.50 -7.01 -28.34
N ARG A 126 0.31 -7.00 -27.69
CA ARG A 126 -0.16 -5.79 -27.02
C ARG A 126 0.87 -5.56 -25.93
N PRO A 127 1.50 -4.38 -25.83
CA PRO A 127 2.47 -4.15 -24.79
C PRO A 127 1.76 -4.37 -23.45
N THR A 128 2.06 -5.49 -22.80
CA THR A 128 2.00 -5.55 -21.34
C THR A 128 2.78 -4.32 -20.89
N VAL A 129 2.23 -3.50 -20.00
CA VAL A 129 2.94 -2.34 -19.46
C VAL A 129 4.23 -2.88 -18.83
N GLU A 130 5.29 -2.88 -19.62
CA GLU A 130 6.58 -3.46 -19.27
C GLU A 130 7.20 -2.46 -18.31
N LEU A 131 7.01 -2.72 -17.03
CA LEU A 131 7.66 -1.98 -15.98
C LEU A 131 9.15 -2.33 -16.08
N ASP A 132 10.00 -1.38 -16.49
CA ASP A 132 11.45 -1.54 -16.50
C ASP A 132 11.95 -1.53 -15.04
N ILE A 133 11.86 -2.69 -14.39
CA ILE A 133 12.24 -2.89 -12.99
C ILE A 133 13.73 -3.16 -12.91
N GLU A 134 14.44 -2.27 -12.23
CA GLU A 134 15.83 -2.46 -11.86
C GLU A 134 15.89 -3.19 -10.52
N TRP A 135 15.84 -4.53 -10.54
CA TRP A 135 15.82 -5.38 -9.33
C TRP A 135 16.95 -5.09 -8.34
N THR A 136 18.12 -4.70 -8.85
CA THR A 136 19.28 -4.37 -8.02
C THR A 136 19.22 -2.99 -7.38
N ALA A 137 18.24 -2.15 -7.75
CA ALA A 137 18.04 -0.83 -7.16
C ALA A 137 17.16 -0.85 -5.89
N PHE A 138 16.54 -1.99 -5.58
CA PHE A 138 15.94 -2.26 -4.27
C PHE A 138 16.98 -2.19 -3.15
N PRO A 139 16.59 -1.86 -1.91
CA PRO A 139 17.48 -1.80 -0.76
C PRO A 139 17.83 -3.21 -0.24
N LEU A 140 18.34 -4.09 -1.11
CA LEU A 140 18.59 -5.52 -0.86
C LEU A 140 19.44 -5.78 0.38
N LYS A 141 20.40 -4.89 0.68
CA LYS A 141 21.22 -4.98 1.88
C LYS A 141 20.37 -4.80 3.15
N GLU A 142 19.56 -3.76 3.19
CA GLU A 142 18.68 -3.48 4.34
C GLU A 142 17.58 -4.53 4.45
N MET A 143 17.04 -5.01 3.32
CA MET A 143 16.10 -6.13 3.29
C MET A 143 16.70 -7.39 3.93
N LEU A 144 17.95 -7.72 3.60
CA LEU A 144 18.64 -8.85 4.23
C LEU A 144 18.91 -8.63 5.72
N GLU A 145 19.38 -7.44 6.11
CA GLU A 145 19.65 -7.09 7.52
C GLU A 145 18.38 -7.17 8.38
N ARG A 146 17.22 -6.87 7.80
CA ARG A 146 15.89 -6.97 8.41
C ARG A 146 15.19 -8.31 8.18
N GLN A 147 15.92 -9.32 7.66
CA GLN A 147 15.41 -10.69 7.44
C GLN A 147 14.21 -10.79 6.49
N LEU A 148 14.07 -9.84 5.55
CA LEU A 148 12.97 -9.79 4.57
C LEU A 148 13.22 -10.67 3.33
N CYS A 149 14.43 -11.22 3.19
CA CYS A 149 14.79 -12.20 2.16
C CYS A 149 14.96 -13.59 2.80
N PRO A 150 13.88 -14.34 3.13
CA PRO A 150 14.02 -15.65 3.74
C PRO A 150 14.80 -16.61 2.82
N GLY A 151 15.68 -17.42 3.41
CA GLY A 151 16.52 -18.36 2.66
C GLY A 151 17.88 -17.81 2.20
N TYR A 152 18.13 -16.50 2.33
CA TYR A 152 19.42 -15.89 2.01
C TYR A 152 20.16 -15.45 3.28
N LEU A 153 21.48 -15.67 3.31
CA LEU A 153 22.34 -15.29 4.45
C LEU A 153 23.42 -14.27 4.07
N LYS A 154 23.70 -14.09 2.78
CA LYS A 154 24.77 -13.21 2.30
C LYS A 154 24.24 -12.27 1.24
N ILE A 155 24.75 -11.03 1.27
CA ILE A 155 24.38 -10.00 0.30
C ILE A 155 24.79 -10.33 -1.14
N GLY A 156 25.81 -11.18 -1.33
CA GLY A 156 26.19 -11.66 -2.66
C GLY A 156 25.07 -12.46 -3.31
N ASP A 157 24.51 -13.41 -2.55
CA ASP A 157 23.42 -14.28 -3.01
C ASP A 157 22.16 -13.45 -3.26
N VAL A 158 21.78 -12.53 -2.37
CA VAL A 158 20.61 -11.66 -2.57
C VAL A 158 20.75 -10.78 -3.82
N LYS A 159 21.95 -10.31 -4.15
CA LYS A 159 22.17 -9.52 -5.38
C LYS A 159 22.05 -10.36 -6.65
N GLU A 160 22.50 -11.61 -6.61
CA GLU A 160 22.40 -12.55 -7.72
C GLU A 160 20.93 -12.95 -7.97
N TYR A 161 20.17 -13.11 -6.89
CA TYR A 161 18.75 -13.53 -6.90
C TYR A 161 17.80 -12.39 -6.47
N ALA A 162 18.10 -11.16 -6.88
CA ALA A 162 17.38 -9.95 -6.45
C ALA A 162 15.89 -10.01 -6.80
N GLN A 163 15.56 -10.47 -8.01
CA GLN A 163 14.17 -10.65 -8.45
C GLN A 163 13.41 -11.59 -7.52
N GLU A 164 13.97 -12.78 -7.24
CA GLU A 164 13.33 -13.79 -6.39
C GLU A 164 13.13 -13.29 -4.95
N CYS A 165 14.13 -12.62 -4.34
CA CYS A 165 13.91 -12.03 -3.01
C CYS A 165 12.77 -11.01 -3.04
N VAL A 166 12.77 -10.10 -4.03
CA VAL A 166 11.78 -9.03 -4.13
C VAL A 166 10.38 -9.61 -4.38
N GLU A 167 10.22 -10.49 -5.36
CA GLU A 167 8.94 -11.13 -5.66
C GLU A 167 8.38 -11.90 -4.45
N ASN A 168 9.23 -12.69 -3.76
CA ASN A 168 8.80 -13.40 -2.55
C ASN A 168 8.41 -12.45 -1.42
N PHE A 169 9.10 -11.32 -1.27
CA PHE A 169 8.74 -10.32 -0.27
C PHE A 169 7.38 -9.67 -0.59
N PHE A 170 7.15 -9.25 -1.83
CA PHE A 170 5.89 -8.58 -2.21
C PHE A 170 4.70 -9.55 -2.37
N GLY A 171 4.95 -10.81 -2.74
CA GLY A 171 3.91 -11.80 -2.98
C GLY A 171 2.87 -11.33 -4.00
N ASP A 172 1.60 -11.61 -3.74
CA ASP A 172 0.47 -11.29 -4.64
C ASP A 172 0.22 -9.78 -4.81
N ARG A 173 0.80 -8.93 -3.96
CA ARG A 173 0.70 -7.45 -4.08
C ARG A 173 1.62 -6.86 -5.14
N PHE A 174 2.45 -7.70 -5.79
CA PHE A 174 3.20 -7.37 -6.98
C PHE A 174 2.30 -7.56 -8.23
N PRO A 175 2.07 -6.58 -9.13
CA PRO A 175 2.80 -5.34 -9.42
C PRO A 175 2.13 -4.02 -8.95
N GLY A 176 1.07 -4.08 -8.13
CA GLY A 176 0.25 -2.92 -7.75
C GLY A 176 1.02 -1.79 -7.05
N ILE A 177 2.09 -2.13 -6.32
CA ILE A 177 2.90 -1.16 -5.58
C ILE A 177 3.76 -0.28 -6.49
N GLN A 178 4.02 -0.70 -7.73
CA GLN A 178 4.81 0.09 -8.69
C GLN A 178 4.05 1.31 -9.22
N MET A 179 2.73 1.20 -9.43
CA MET A 179 1.91 2.32 -9.93
C MET A 179 1.87 3.46 -8.91
N SER A 180 1.76 3.12 -7.63
CA SER A 180 1.74 4.08 -6.52
C SER A 180 3.10 4.74 -6.28
N ALA A 181 4.22 4.07 -6.53
CA ALA A 181 5.57 4.61 -6.32
C ALA A 181 6.10 5.43 -7.52
N HIS A 182 5.57 5.22 -8.73
CA HIS A 182 5.95 5.96 -9.94
C HIS A 182 5.25 7.32 -10.09
N HIS A 183 4.08 7.51 -9.47
CA HIS A 183 3.30 8.76 -9.50
C HIS A 183 3.55 9.69 -8.30
N LYS A 184 4.47 9.38 -7.38
CA LYS A 184 4.58 10.07 -6.07
C LYS A 184 6.01 10.52 -5.72
N SER A 185 6.81 10.86 -6.72
CA SER A 185 8.28 11.03 -6.57
C SER A 185 8.76 12.48 -6.41
N SER A 186 7.86 13.47 -6.25
CA SER A 186 8.24 14.88 -6.23
C SER A 186 8.45 15.47 -4.83
N ALA A 187 9.19 14.81 -3.94
CA ALA A 187 9.52 15.35 -2.62
C ALA A 187 10.06 16.79 -2.69
N ARG A 188 9.43 17.67 -1.90
CA ARG A 188 9.77 19.06 -1.46
C ARG A 188 11.26 19.43 -1.26
N THR A 189 12.18 18.48 -1.31
CA THR A 189 13.61 18.72 -1.42
C THR A 189 14.06 18.13 -2.75
N GLY A 190 14.65 18.93 -3.66
CA GLY A 190 15.12 18.50 -5.00
C GLY A 190 16.20 17.40 -5.02
N ARG A 191 15.97 16.29 -4.32
CA ARG A 191 16.76 15.08 -4.19
C ARG A 191 15.83 13.91 -4.55
N PRO A 192 16.13 13.16 -5.61
CA PRO A 192 15.29 12.04 -6.03
C PRO A 192 15.22 11.00 -4.91
N MET A 193 14.00 10.74 -4.41
CA MET A 193 13.71 9.68 -3.45
C MET A 193 13.89 8.31 -4.13
N ASN A 194 14.41 7.31 -3.40
CA ASN A 194 14.51 5.96 -3.97
C ASN A 194 13.13 5.27 -3.93
N LYS A 195 12.41 5.30 -5.06
CA LYS A 195 11.10 4.65 -5.25
C LYS A 195 11.08 3.17 -4.82
N TYR A 196 12.19 2.45 -4.97
CA TYR A 196 12.27 1.05 -4.58
C TYR A 196 12.36 0.88 -3.05
N SER A 197 13.08 1.77 -2.38
CA SER A 197 13.12 1.79 -0.91
C SER A 197 11.75 2.13 -0.32
N LEU A 198 11.04 3.10 -0.93
CA LEU A 198 9.68 3.45 -0.51
C LEU A 198 8.70 2.30 -0.71
N ALA A 199 8.77 1.60 -1.85
CA ALA A 199 7.94 0.42 -2.11
C ALA A 199 8.14 -0.67 -1.06
N VAL A 200 9.39 -0.96 -0.67
CA VAL A 200 9.67 -1.95 0.39
C VAL A 200 9.15 -1.48 1.75
N TRP A 201 9.33 -0.20 2.08
CA TRP A 201 8.83 0.38 3.33
C TRP A 201 7.30 0.29 3.41
N HIS A 202 6.61 0.60 2.32
CA HIS A 202 5.16 0.51 2.20
C HIS A 202 4.66 -0.91 2.44
N GLU A 203 5.20 -1.87 1.71
CA GLU A 203 4.78 -3.27 1.86
C GLU A 203 5.08 -3.82 3.26
N LEU A 204 6.25 -3.49 3.82
CA LEU A 204 6.57 -3.90 5.18
C LEU A 204 5.58 -3.31 6.20
N SER A 205 5.16 -2.06 6.01
CA SER A 205 4.15 -1.41 6.86
C SER A 205 2.82 -2.16 6.80
N LEU A 206 2.36 -2.55 5.61
CA LEU A 206 1.13 -3.32 5.45
C LEU A 206 1.24 -4.71 6.07
N LYS A 207 2.33 -5.44 5.83
CA LYS A 207 2.54 -6.77 6.41
C LYS A 207 2.53 -6.74 7.93
N LEU A 208 3.19 -5.77 8.55
CA LEU A 208 3.18 -5.62 10.01
C LEU A 208 1.79 -5.24 10.52
N ALA A 209 1.05 -4.42 9.77
CA ALA A 209 -0.31 -4.07 10.13
C ALA A 209 -1.26 -5.27 10.05
N GLU A 210 -1.05 -6.21 9.13
CA GLU A 210 -1.80 -7.47 9.02
C GLU A 210 -1.65 -8.37 10.25
N GLU A 211 -0.53 -8.26 10.98
CA GLU A 211 -0.29 -9.00 12.23
C GLU A 211 -1.01 -8.37 13.44
N ILE A 212 -1.49 -7.13 13.30
CA ILE A 212 -2.18 -6.39 14.36
C ILE A 212 -3.70 -6.53 14.20
N THR A 213 -4.35 -7.05 15.25
CA THR A 213 -5.81 -7.05 15.36
C THR A 213 -6.27 -5.83 16.16
N PRO A 214 -7.00 -4.87 15.56
CA PRO A 214 -7.53 -3.71 16.27
C PRO A 214 -8.63 -4.15 17.27
N LYS A 215 -8.85 -3.32 18.28
CA LYS A 215 -9.82 -3.59 19.36
C LYS A 215 -11.24 -3.13 19.06
N GLY A 216 -11.43 -2.37 17.97
CA GLY A 216 -12.74 -1.94 17.51
C GLY A 216 -12.81 -1.84 15.99
N GLU A 217 -13.95 -1.41 15.49
CA GLU A 217 -14.22 -1.20 14.07
C GLU A 217 -13.95 0.24 13.68
N PHE A 218 -13.52 0.46 12.44
CA PHE A 218 -13.23 1.79 11.95
C PHE A 218 -14.51 2.51 11.51
N ASP A 219 -14.71 3.72 12.05
CA ASP A 219 -15.73 4.66 11.60
C ASP A 219 -15.09 6.04 11.41
N LEU A 220 -15.09 6.51 10.16
CA LEU A 220 -14.56 7.82 9.78
C LEU A 220 -15.28 8.97 10.52
N GLY A 221 -16.57 8.81 10.82
CA GLY A 221 -17.38 9.80 11.52
C GLY A 221 -16.98 10.01 12.98
N GLU A 222 -16.28 9.06 13.59
CA GLU A 222 -15.77 9.18 14.96
C GLU A 222 -14.46 9.97 15.06
N LEU A 223 -13.83 10.31 13.93
CA LEU A 223 -12.62 11.13 13.88
C LEU A 223 -12.94 12.63 13.89
N ASP A 224 -13.76 13.08 14.83
CA ASP A 224 -14.12 14.50 14.97
C ASP A 224 -13.05 15.31 15.72
N ASP A 225 -13.23 16.63 15.82
CA ASP A 225 -12.27 17.51 16.50
C ASP A 225 -12.14 17.20 18.00
N ALA A 226 -13.18 16.63 18.63
CA ALA A 226 -13.15 16.25 20.05
C ALA A 226 -12.24 15.03 20.25
N PHE A 227 -12.30 14.04 19.34
CA PHE A 227 -11.39 12.91 19.33
C PHE A 227 -9.93 13.33 19.13
N PHE A 228 -9.67 14.27 18.22
CA PHE A 228 -8.33 14.82 17.99
C PHE A 228 -7.77 15.52 19.24
N ASP A 229 -8.60 16.31 19.94
CA ASP A 229 -8.21 16.96 21.19
C ASP A 229 -7.95 15.93 22.32
N GLU A 230 -8.82 14.92 22.46
CA GLU A 230 -8.63 13.81 23.41
C GLU A 230 -7.30 13.10 23.15
N LEU A 231 -7.04 12.71 21.90
CA LEU A 231 -5.80 12.04 21.51
C LEU A 231 -4.57 12.90 21.82
N ALA A 232 -4.60 14.19 21.47
CA ALA A 232 -3.52 15.12 21.74
C ALA A 232 -3.30 15.36 23.25
N SER A 233 -4.36 15.27 24.07
CA SER A 233 -4.27 15.42 25.52
C SER A 233 -3.48 14.27 26.18
N LEU A 234 -3.46 13.08 25.56
CA LEU A 234 -2.67 11.94 26.06
C LEU A 234 -1.17 12.23 26.09
N SER A 235 -0.71 13.26 25.37
CA SER A 235 0.68 13.72 25.38
C SER A 235 1.21 14.13 26.76
N ILE A 236 0.33 14.46 27.72
CA ILE A 236 0.74 14.79 29.09
C ILE A 236 1.28 13.58 29.86
N PHE A 237 0.90 12.37 29.47
CA PHE A 237 1.30 11.16 30.17
C PHE A 237 2.68 10.67 29.73
N GLU A 238 3.46 10.17 30.68
CA GLU A 238 4.78 9.56 30.40
C GLU A 238 4.70 8.43 29.37
N LYS A 239 3.63 7.63 29.41
CA LYS A 239 3.34 6.56 28.43
C LYS A 239 2.34 7.00 27.35
N GLY A 240 2.25 8.31 27.08
CA GLY A 240 1.30 8.90 26.14
C GLY A 240 1.26 8.21 24.77
N PRO A 241 2.41 7.95 24.10
CA PRO A 241 2.43 7.21 22.83
C PRO A 241 1.73 5.84 22.87
N LEU A 242 1.94 5.06 23.93
CA LEU A 242 1.28 3.76 24.11
C LEU A 242 -0.23 3.91 24.32
N LEU A 243 -0.65 4.94 25.05
CA LEU A 243 -2.07 5.24 25.26
C LEU A 243 -2.75 5.71 23.97
N ALA A 244 -2.05 6.49 23.14
CA ALA A 244 -2.54 6.96 21.86
C ALA A 244 -2.80 5.78 20.90
N GLU A 245 -1.86 4.84 20.80
CA GLU A 245 -2.02 3.65 19.96
C GLU A 245 -3.13 2.72 20.47
N GLU A 246 -3.28 2.59 21.79
CA GLU A 246 -4.41 1.87 22.40
C GLU A 246 -5.75 2.54 22.05
N LEU A 247 -5.82 3.87 22.10
CA LEU A 247 -7.02 4.63 21.76
C LEU A 247 -7.37 4.49 20.26
N LEU A 248 -6.37 4.63 19.39
CA LEU A 248 -6.51 4.43 17.94
C LEU A 248 -6.92 3.00 17.59
N SER A 249 -6.37 2.00 18.28
CA SER A 249 -6.75 0.59 18.11
C SER A 249 -8.22 0.33 18.40
N ARG A 250 -8.80 1.04 19.38
CA ARG A 250 -10.25 0.96 19.69
C ARG A 250 -11.12 1.62 18.63
N LYS A 251 -10.56 2.54 17.84
CA LYS A 251 -11.20 3.16 16.67
C LYS A 251 -10.95 2.38 15.37
N GLY A 252 -10.44 1.16 15.44
CA GLY A 252 -10.13 0.37 14.25
C GLY A 252 -8.88 0.80 13.48
N ILE A 253 -8.10 1.74 14.01
CA ILE A 253 -6.90 2.28 13.36
C ILE A 253 -5.66 1.52 13.85
N ARG A 254 -4.88 0.99 12.91
CA ARG A 254 -3.62 0.31 13.23
C ARG A 254 -2.48 1.31 13.19
N VAL A 255 -1.56 1.21 14.15
CA VAL A 255 -0.32 1.98 14.13
C VAL A 255 0.85 1.01 14.07
N VAL A 256 1.77 1.23 13.14
CA VAL A 256 3.00 0.44 12.99
C VAL A 256 4.21 1.36 12.98
N HIS A 257 5.33 0.87 13.51
CA HIS A 257 6.60 1.61 13.54
C HIS A 257 7.58 0.95 12.58
N VAL A 258 7.81 1.53 11.41
CA VAL A 258 8.72 0.96 10.41
C VAL A 258 9.90 1.91 10.20
N PRO A 259 11.10 1.61 10.71
CA PRO A 259 12.25 2.49 10.52
C PRO A 259 12.49 2.77 9.05
N HIS A 260 12.72 4.04 8.70
CA HIS A 260 12.99 4.47 7.33
C HIS A 260 14.10 3.61 6.67
N PHE A 261 13.99 3.41 5.36
CA PHE A 261 15.07 2.81 4.57
C PHE A 261 16.05 3.91 4.13
N SER A 262 17.27 3.53 3.75
CA SER A 262 18.23 4.51 3.23
C SER A 262 17.63 5.25 2.02
N LYS A 263 17.66 6.59 2.09
CA LYS A 263 17.12 7.51 1.07
C LYS A 263 15.58 7.51 0.94
N THR A 264 14.85 7.07 1.96
CA THR A 264 13.44 7.47 2.14
C THR A 264 13.40 8.67 3.09
N TYR A 265 12.86 9.80 2.63
CA TYR A 265 12.82 11.05 3.40
C TYR A 265 11.47 11.28 4.10
N LEU A 266 10.74 10.20 4.35
CA LEU A 266 9.41 10.18 4.98
C LEU A 266 9.52 10.26 6.51
N ASP A 267 8.54 10.89 7.16
CA ASP A 267 8.38 10.85 8.63
C ASP A 267 7.26 9.88 9.06
N GLY A 268 6.16 9.79 8.30
CA GLY A 268 5.08 8.81 8.46
C GLY A 268 4.23 8.67 7.18
N ALA A 269 3.20 7.82 7.22
CA ALA A 269 2.20 7.72 6.15
C ALA A 269 0.86 7.14 6.62
N ALA A 270 -0.22 7.56 5.97
CA ALA A 270 -1.58 7.04 6.12
C ALA A 270 -1.95 6.08 4.96
N LEU A 271 -2.19 4.82 5.30
CA LEU A 271 -2.40 3.72 4.35
C LEU A 271 -3.77 3.08 4.51
N ILE A 272 -4.23 2.42 3.45
CA ILE A 272 -5.38 1.53 3.49
C ILE A 272 -4.87 0.09 3.44
N LEU A 273 -5.35 -0.74 4.36
CA LEU A 273 -5.23 -2.19 4.24
C LEU A 273 -6.52 -2.69 3.59
N GLU A 274 -6.44 -3.31 2.41
CA GLU A 274 -7.64 -3.81 1.68
C GLU A 274 -8.41 -4.87 2.48
N LYS A 275 -7.69 -5.65 3.29
CA LYS A 275 -8.26 -6.59 4.25
C LYS A 275 -9.00 -5.83 5.36
N ASP A 276 -10.02 -6.46 5.95
CA ASP A 276 -10.82 -5.90 7.04
C ASP A 276 -11.54 -4.59 6.67
N ASN A 277 -12.23 -4.59 5.52
CA ASN A 277 -13.08 -3.48 5.09
C ASN A 277 -12.35 -2.13 4.94
N GLN A 278 -11.15 -2.14 4.32
CA GLN A 278 -10.35 -0.94 4.06
C GLN A 278 -9.89 -0.20 5.33
N ALA A 279 -9.54 -0.96 6.37
CA ALA A 279 -9.12 -0.37 7.63
C ALA A 279 -7.85 0.49 7.47
N PRO A 280 -7.79 1.68 8.10
CA PRO A 280 -6.65 2.57 7.99
C PRO A 280 -5.46 2.08 8.83
N VAL A 281 -4.27 2.35 8.30
CA VAL A 281 -2.99 2.08 8.96
C VAL A 281 -2.19 3.37 8.98
N ILE A 282 -1.71 3.77 10.14
CA ILE A 282 -0.71 4.83 10.29
C ILE A 282 0.65 4.16 10.46
N SER A 283 1.58 4.44 9.57
CA SER A 283 2.95 3.94 9.66
C SER A 283 3.91 5.06 10.00
N LEU A 284 4.69 4.88 11.07
CA LEU A 284 5.60 5.89 11.62
C LEU A 284 7.05 5.46 11.43
N THR A 285 7.91 6.36 10.95
CA THR A 285 9.32 6.01 10.68
C THR A 285 10.24 6.10 11.89
N GLY A 286 9.86 6.86 12.92
CA GLY A 286 10.72 7.16 14.06
C GLY A 286 12.02 7.89 13.70
N ARG A 287 12.13 8.49 12.49
CA ARG A 287 13.33 9.18 11.99
C ARG A 287 13.87 10.24 12.97
N HIS A 288 12.96 10.87 13.69
CA HIS A 288 13.26 11.77 14.79
C HIS A 288 12.67 11.22 16.07
N ASP A 289 13.49 10.48 16.82
CA ASP A 289 13.16 9.91 18.13
C ASP A 289 13.04 10.99 19.21
N ARG A 290 11.94 11.74 19.13
CA ARG A 290 11.56 12.84 19.99
C ARG A 290 10.05 12.85 20.18
N LEU A 291 9.58 13.15 21.39
CA LEU A 291 8.15 13.24 21.68
C LEU A 291 7.45 14.32 20.84
N ASP A 292 8.08 15.48 20.64
CA ASP A 292 7.51 16.57 19.84
C ASP A 292 7.18 16.12 18.41
N ASN A 293 8.10 15.35 17.81
CA ASN A 293 7.97 14.85 16.46
C ASN A 293 6.95 13.72 16.36
N TYR A 294 6.92 12.79 17.32
CA TYR A 294 5.95 11.68 17.32
C TYR A 294 4.51 12.20 17.30
N TRP A 295 4.18 13.14 18.19
CA TRP A 295 2.81 13.67 18.29
C TRP A 295 2.40 14.45 17.05
N TYR A 296 3.31 15.23 16.47
CA TYR A 296 3.06 15.94 15.22
C TYR A 296 2.79 14.97 14.07
N VAL A 297 3.68 14.00 13.84
CA VAL A 297 3.52 13.04 12.73
C VAL A 297 2.26 12.20 12.92
N LEU A 298 2.02 11.65 14.12
CA LEU A 298 0.84 10.84 14.39
C LEU A 298 -0.47 11.59 14.06
N LEU A 299 -0.60 12.84 14.50
CA LEU A 299 -1.78 13.63 14.21
C LEU A 299 -1.86 14.05 12.74
N HIS A 300 -0.74 14.41 12.13
CA HIS A 300 -0.67 14.72 10.70
C HIS A 300 -1.19 13.54 9.86
N GLU A 301 -0.68 12.32 10.09
CA GLU A 301 -1.18 11.12 9.41
C GLU A 301 -2.66 10.84 9.70
N LEU A 302 -3.11 11.08 10.94
CA LEU A 302 -4.52 10.92 11.29
C LEU A 302 -5.41 11.96 10.56
N VAL A 303 -4.92 13.18 10.29
CA VAL A 303 -5.65 14.13 9.43
C VAL A 303 -5.79 13.56 8.02
N HIS A 304 -4.75 12.94 7.45
CA HIS A 304 -4.89 12.26 6.17
C HIS A 304 -5.94 11.17 6.21
N VAL A 305 -5.97 10.33 7.25
CA VAL A 305 -7.05 9.34 7.44
C VAL A 305 -8.43 10.01 7.42
N ARG A 306 -8.60 11.10 8.17
CA ARG A 306 -9.88 11.81 8.31
C ARG A 306 -10.36 12.49 7.04
N LYS A 307 -9.46 13.17 6.33
CA LYS A 307 -9.81 14.15 5.28
C LYS A 307 -9.56 13.64 3.88
N HIS A 308 -8.53 12.84 3.71
CA HIS A 308 -7.91 12.63 2.41
C HIS A 308 -8.04 11.17 1.96
N LEU A 309 -7.82 10.21 2.88
CA LEU A 309 -7.65 8.80 2.58
C LEU A 309 -8.86 8.16 1.87
N PHE A 310 -10.07 8.63 2.19
CA PHE A 310 -11.33 8.13 1.63
C PHE A 310 -12.03 9.11 0.67
N ALA A 311 -11.41 10.26 0.36
CA ALA A 311 -12.07 11.37 -0.33
C ALA A 311 -12.45 11.10 -1.80
N ASN A 312 -11.82 10.11 -2.44
CA ASN A 312 -11.95 9.89 -3.89
C ASN A 312 -12.67 8.59 -4.30
N GLY A 313 -13.25 7.82 -3.36
CA GLY A 313 -14.00 6.60 -3.68
C GLY A 313 -13.19 5.48 -4.36
N ASP A 314 -11.88 5.68 -4.54
CA ASP A 314 -10.95 4.74 -5.14
C ASP A 314 -10.04 4.20 -4.04
N SER A 315 -10.38 3.01 -3.54
CA SER A 315 -9.76 2.28 -2.43
C SER A 315 -8.28 1.89 -2.65
N ARG A 316 -7.64 2.38 -3.72
CA ARG A 316 -6.28 1.99 -4.13
C ARG A 316 -5.19 2.99 -3.76
N ASN A 317 -5.54 4.13 -3.16
CA ASN A 317 -4.58 5.20 -2.94
C ASN A 317 -4.22 5.34 -1.46
N ALA A 318 -3.21 4.60 -1.02
CA ALA A 318 -2.44 5.01 0.15
C ALA A 318 -1.91 6.43 -0.10
N ILE A 319 -2.20 7.38 0.79
CA ILE A 319 -1.77 8.77 0.67
C ILE A 319 -0.43 8.86 1.35
N TYR A 320 0.60 8.95 0.52
CA TYR A 320 1.93 9.33 0.93
C TYR A 320 2.16 10.71 0.39
N ASP A 321 2.72 11.55 1.25
CA ASP A 321 3.38 12.83 0.97
C ASP A 321 3.87 12.88 -0.51
N ASP A 322 3.27 13.79 -1.31
CA ASP A 322 3.55 14.19 -2.71
C ASP A 322 2.76 13.58 -3.92
N LEU A 323 1.68 14.29 -4.30
CA LEU A 323 1.36 14.95 -5.61
C LEU A 323 1.67 14.28 -6.97
N ASP A 324 0.61 13.98 -7.76
CA ASP A 324 0.57 14.21 -9.22
C ASP A 324 -0.87 14.17 -9.81
N ALA A 325 -1.73 14.97 -9.23
CA ALA A 325 -2.73 15.75 -9.97
C ALA A 325 -2.65 17.17 -9.37
N ALA A 326 -3.12 18.21 -10.05
CA ALA A 326 -3.07 19.56 -9.51
C ALA A 326 -4.08 19.84 -8.36
N PRO A 327 -4.11 19.06 -7.25
CA PRO A 327 -4.44 19.57 -5.92
C PRO A 327 -3.68 18.84 -4.77
N GLY A 328 -2.45 19.22 -4.41
CA GLY A 328 -1.75 18.54 -3.30
C GLY A 328 -0.78 19.38 -2.45
N GLU A 329 -0.54 20.66 -2.77
CA GLU A 329 -0.03 21.59 -1.76
C GLU A 329 -1.13 21.87 -0.72
N ASP A 330 -2.39 22.04 -1.17
CA ASP A 330 -3.53 22.32 -0.28
C ASP A 330 -3.82 21.18 0.72
N ILE A 331 -3.56 19.92 0.35
CA ILE A 331 -3.79 18.73 1.19
C ILE A 331 -2.79 18.69 2.35
N GLU A 332 -1.50 18.82 2.04
CA GLU A 332 -0.43 18.83 3.05
C GLU A 332 -0.51 20.09 3.93
N GLU A 333 -0.83 21.25 3.34
CA GLU A 333 -1.07 22.47 4.10
C GLU A 333 -2.31 22.36 5.03
N GLU A 334 -3.40 21.72 4.57
CA GLU A 334 -4.56 21.43 5.41
C GLU A 334 -4.18 20.47 6.56
N ALA A 335 -3.46 19.39 6.26
CA ALA A 335 -3.01 18.42 7.25
C ALA A 335 -2.11 19.08 8.31
N ASP A 336 -1.12 19.85 7.88
CA ASP A 336 -0.23 20.62 8.74
C ASP A 336 -0.98 21.60 9.61
N ALA A 337 -1.90 22.40 9.03
CA ALA A 337 -2.66 23.39 9.76
C ALA A 337 -3.52 22.76 10.85
N ILE A 338 -4.22 21.67 10.53
CA ILE A 338 -5.09 20.95 11.48
C ILE A 338 -4.26 20.28 12.57
N ALA A 339 -3.19 19.55 12.22
CA ALA A 339 -2.36 18.86 13.20
C ALA A 339 -1.68 19.84 14.16
N LEU A 340 -1.12 20.95 13.63
CA LEU A 340 -0.49 21.98 14.46
C LEU A 340 -1.50 22.70 15.36
N ASN A 341 -2.69 23.06 14.85
CA ASN A 341 -3.70 23.74 15.67
C ASN A 341 -4.29 22.81 16.74
N THR A 342 -4.38 21.49 16.47
CA THR A 342 -4.78 20.48 17.46
C THR A 342 -3.76 20.38 18.60
N LEU A 343 -2.46 20.43 18.25
CA LEU A 343 -1.37 20.34 19.23
C LEU A 343 -1.15 21.64 20.00
N VAL A 344 -1.25 22.77 19.31
CA VAL A 344 -1.01 24.12 19.82
C VAL A 344 -2.09 25.03 19.25
N SER A 345 -3.15 25.25 20.04
CA SER A 345 -4.24 26.14 19.65
C SER A 345 -3.73 27.54 19.33
N GLU A 346 -4.48 28.30 18.52
CA GLU A 346 -4.12 29.69 18.19
C GLU A 346 -3.86 30.55 19.43
N GLU A 347 -4.67 30.36 20.49
CA GLU A 347 -4.50 31.04 21.77
C GLU A 347 -3.21 30.63 22.48
N ALA A 348 -2.95 29.32 22.63
CA ALA A 348 -1.72 28.83 23.24
C ALA A 348 -0.49 29.32 22.44
N SER A 349 -0.58 29.31 21.12
CA SER A 349 0.45 29.78 20.20
C SER A 349 0.80 31.26 20.43
N HIS A 350 -0.19 32.10 20.70
CA HIS A 350 -0.01 33.52 21.01
C HIS A 350 0.86 33.70 22.27
N TYR A 351 0.50 33.04 23.37
CA TYR A 351 1.26 33.11 24.62
C TYR A 351 2.64 32.47 24.48
N LEU A 352 2.71 31.29 23.86
CA LEU A 352 3.92 30.49 23.72
C LEU A 352 5.03 31.25 22.98
N ARG A 353 4.69 32.04 21.95
CA ARG A 353 5.67 32.86 21.20
C ARG A 353 6.48 33.80 22.09
N THR A 354 5.90 34.28 23.19
CA THR A 354 6.56 35.19 24.15
C THR A 354 7.39 34.46 25.20
N ALA A 355 7.21 33.14 25.37
CA ALA A 355 7.94 32.35 26.36
C ALA A 355 9.46 32.36 26.10
N THR A 356 10.22 32.64 27.14
CA THR A 356 11.68 32.78 27.12
C THR A 356 12.39 31.64 27.84
N ASP A 357 11.73 30.99 28.80
CA ASP A 357 12.32 29.92 29.61
C ASP A 357 11.47 28.63 29.66
N ALA A 358 12.09 27.54 30.13
CA ALA A 358 11.48 26.23 30.18
C ALA A 358 10.30 26.11 31.16
N ARG A 359 10.26 26.95 32.20
CA ARG A 359 9.18 26.95 33.19
C ARG A 359 7.92 27.56 32.59
N GLU A 360 8.07 28.66 31.84
CA GLU A 360 6.96 29.28 31.10
C GLU A 360 6.36 28.30 30.08
N VAL A 361 7.22 27.61 29.30
CA VAL A 361 6.79 26.58 28.34
C VAL A 361 6.02 25.45 29.05
N SER A 362 6.55 24.96 30.17
CA SER A 362 5.92 23.85 30.91
C SER A 362 4.61 24.27 31.58
N ALA A 363 4.54 25.48 32.13
CA ALA A 363 3.33 26.01 32.74
C ALA A 363 2.20 26.14 31.72
N LEU A 364 2.50 26.71 30.54
CA LEU A 364 1.53 26.84 29.47
C LEU A 364 1.11 25.48 28.92
N ALA A 365 2.05 24.54 28.72
CA ALA A 365 1.71 23.20 28.26
C ALA A 365 0.74 22.49 29.23
N ASN A 366 0.97 22.61 30.54
CA ASN A 366 0.06 22.06 31.55
C ASN A 366 -1.32 22.74 31.55
N GLU A 367 -1.39 24.05 31.36
CA GLU A 367 -2.65 24.81 31.27
C GLU A 367 -3.55 24.29 30.14
N TYR A 368 -2.94 23.93 29.00
CA TYR A 368 -3.64 23.41 27.83
C TYR A 368 -3.67 21.87 27.75
N ASN A 369 -3.28 21.16 28.82
CA ASN A 369 -3.21 19.69 28.86
C ASN A 369 -2.40 19.09 27.69
N ARG A 370 -1.18 19.59 27.49
CA ARG A 370 -0.24 19.11 26.47
C ARG A 370 1.14 18.84 27.07
N SER A 371 1.91 18.00 26.40
CA SER A 371 3.32 17.80 26.74
C SER A 371 4.14 19.09 26.54
N PRO A 372 5.01 19.46 27.49
CA PRO A 372 6.03 20.49 27.26
C PRO A 372 6.91 20.22 26.03
N ALA A 373 7.06 18.96 25.62
CA ALA A 373 7.81 18.57 24.43
C ALA A 373 7.22 19.18 23.15
N ILE A 374 5.90 19.08 22.98
CA ILE A 374 5.18 19.62 21.81
C ILE A 374 5.43 21.12 21.69
N TYR A 375 5.31 21.85 22.81
CA TYR A 375 5.44 23.30 22.83
C TYR A 375 6.89 23.74 22.62
N ALA A 376 7.86 22.98 23.16
CA ALA A 376 9.27 23.15 22.86
C ALA A 376 9.59 22.92 21.38
N GLY A 377 8.99 21.89 20.76
CA GLY A 377 9.11 21.60 19.32
C GLY A 377 8.57 22.74 18.46
N PHE A 378 7.36 23.22 18.77
CA PHE A 378 6.72 24.37 18.11
C PHE A 378 7.63 25.61 18.15
N LEU A 379 8.21 25.94 19.30
CA LEU A 379 9.13 27.08 19.44
C LEU A 379 10.44 26.91 18.69
N ARG A 380 11.01 25.69 18.66
CA ARG A 380 12.23 25.40 17.90
C ARG A 380 12.02 25.60 16.40
N ASN A 381 10.89 25.11 15.88
CA ASN A 381 10.51 25.28 14.47
C ASN A 381 10.25 26.76 14.14
N GLY A 382 9.35 27.41 14.89
CA GLY A 382 8.95 28.80 14.63
C GLY A 382 10.09 29.83 14.76
N ARG A 383 11.13 29.54 15.56
CA ARG A 383 12.32 30.40 15.70
C ARG A 383 13.48 29.99 14.79
N GLY A 384 13.36 28.88 14.06
CA GLY A 384 14.46 28.28 13.29
C GLY A 384 15.68 27.91 14.15
N ASN A 385 15.50 27.74 15.46
CA ASN A 385 16.59 27.50 16.41
C ASN A 385 16.41 26.17 17.13
N TYR A 386 17.01 25.12 16.59
CA TYR A 386 16.91 23.77 17.13
C TYR A 386 17.80 23.51 18.36
N ARG A 387 18.45 24.53 18.94
CA ARG A 387 19.32 24.39 20.12
C ARG A 387 18.63 24.77 21.44
N ILE A 388 17.48 25.43 21.38
CA ILE A 388 16.71 25.82 22.58
C ILE A 388 15.84 24.65 23.07
N PHE A 389 15.51 24.66 24.37
CA PHE A 389 14.60 23.71 25.02
C PHE A 389 14.92 22.22 24.78
N ASN A 390 16.20 21.89 24.57
CA ASN A 390 16.64 20.52 24.28
C ASN A 390 16.31 19.49 25.37
N ASN A 391 16.14 19.97 26.61
CA ASN A 391 15.75 19.16 27.76
C ASN A 391 14.25 18.87 27.81
N LEU A 392 13.42 19.55 27.01
CA LEU A 392 11.96 19.39 27.04
C LEU A 392 11.42 18.52 25.90
N ILE A 393 12.15 18.39 24.79
CA ILE A 393 11.70 17.72 23.54
C ILE A 393 11.58 16.19 23.61
N GLY A 394 11.90 15.56 24.75
CA GLY A 394 11.72 14.12 24.95
C GLY A 394 12.57 13.23 24.03
N ARG A 395 13.89 13.43 23.98
CA ARG A 395 14.79 12.67 23.09
C ARG A 395 14.96 11.24 23.56
N LYS A 396 14.88 10.29 22.63
CA LYS A 396 15.04 8.84 22.89
C LYS A 396 14.00 8.22 23.80
N GLU A 397 12.86 8.88 23.96
CA GLU A 397 11.79 8.40 24.82
C GLU A 397 10.79 7.55 24.02
N VAL A 398 10.53 7.89 22.76
CA VAL A 398 9.56 7.17 21.91
C VAL A 398 10.07 5.77 21.60
N SER A 399 11.29 5.64 21.06
CA SER A 399 11.84 4.32 20.70
C SER A 399 12.11 3.40 21.90
N ALA A 400 12.12 3.95 23.13
CA ALA A 400 12.25 3.16 24.35
C ALA A 400 10.93 2.47 24.76
N MET A 401 9.79 2.91 24.20
CA MET A 401 8.47 2.37 24.51
C MET A 401 8.03 1.25 23.57
N PHE A 402 8.66 1.13 22.40
CA PHE A 402 8.29 0.18 21.35
C PHE A 402 9.43 -0.80 21.07
N ASP A 403 9.07 -2.03 20.73
CA ASP A 403 10.06 -3.03 20.31
C ASP A 403 10.73 -2.62 18.99
N LYS A 404 12.02 -2.93 18.88
CA LYS A 404 12.77 -2.63 17.66
C LYS A 404 12.57 -3.74 16.63
N LEU A 405 12.08 -3.34 15.46
CA LEU A 405 12.07 -4.14 14.23
C LEU A 405 13.47 -4.26 13.61
#